data_AF-A0A0B7FYM9-F1
#
_entry.id   AF-A0A0B7FYM9-F1
#
_cell.length_a   1.000
_cell.length_b   1.000
_cell.length_c   1.000
_cell.angle_alpha   90.00
_cell.angle_beta   90.00
_cell.angle_gamma   90.00
#
_symmetry.space_group_name_H-M   'P 1'
#
loop_
_entity.id
_entity.type
_entity.pdbx_description
1 polymer ?
#
loop_
_entity_poly.entity_id
_entity_poly.type
_entity_poly.pdbx_seq_one_letter_code
_entity_poly.pdbx_strand_id
1 'polypeptide(L)'
;MDLNSWIRQQEEAVARTWHALKREEDEIEHEEAVVVGLGQRLSRARDAIQLSPRHRIDELMHSVAKDEARMLASIDAVGARLAHEKSIFQREITRISHSKANTPRTDRHTRQAWDYAERIWRAEEASIQERIDRVATMGIECRRRLAASSTYSPSRRRPSTATEPTPEEREPPRTRERTKSSANQFVRERKVSAGAVLVQPPPAAAPPPRDYVRERKQSQGIPIAPPTSRPLTAAPRPPTAGASRHYHAAEDSPRERERDREARRERTRSERPDREERERERERERERERERERERDPDREHRREHRDRRERTRSTAVLPTHHSSHSTPHLPPPGTSLPSTSHMPPHPHHPSSSTEDRMRLAAAWTAYECRWAGLQAPIPSAPTTPLTFHNVPWPVGFQPDSPRSLTPDRIKKFILSSSHSPHRSPKERLKSALSLWRPDQWEDKWINSVEPSDRDRVRYGVNVVAQCLSELLKEASRKD
;
A
#
# COMPACT_ATOMS: atom_id res chain seq x y z
N MET A 1 -37.65 -22.78 -7.89
CA MET A 1 -37.25 -21.37 -7.91
C MET A 1 -36.92 -21.01 -9.35
N ASP A 2 -37.44 -19.89 -9.85
CA ASP A 2 -37.05 -19.35 -11.16
C ASP A 2 -35.57 -18.91 -11.12
N LEU A 3 -34.85 -19.10 -12.23
CA LEU A 3 -33.45 -18.72 -12.39
C LEU A 3 -33.25 -17.23 -12.08
N ASN A 4 -34.17 -16.36 -12.51
CA ASN A 4 -34.12 -14.93 -12.23
C ASN A 4 -34.24 -14.61 -10.74
N SER A 5 -35.09 -15.33 -10.01
CA SER A 5 -35.22 -15.16 -8.57
C SER A 5 -33.96 -15.61 -7.83
N TRP A 6 -33.30 -16.66 -8.30
CA TRP A 6 -32.04 -17.13 -7.74
C TRP A 6 -30.90 -16.13 -8.02
N ILE A 7 -30.81 -15.59 -9.24
CA ILE A 7 -29.82 -14.57 -9.61
C ILE A 7 -29.98 -13.33 -8.73
N ARG A 8 -31.19 -12.78 -8.62
CA ARG A 8 -31.45 -11.61 -7.76
C ARG A 8 -31.08 -11.86 -6.30
N GLN A 9 -31.36 -13.06 -5.78
CA GLN A 9 -30.98 -13.41 -4.41
C GLN A 9 -29.45 -13.43 -4.23
N GLN A 10 -28.68 -13.89 -5.23
CA GLN A 10 -27.22 -13.83 -5.20
C GLN A 10 -26.71 -12.39 -5.32
N GLU A 11 -27.27 -11.58 -6.21
CA GLU A 11 -26.94 -10.16 -6.36
C GLU A 11 -27.16 -9.40 -5.05
N GLU A 12 -28.31 -9.58 -4.40
CA GLU A 12 -28.58 -8.98 -3.10
C GLU A 12 -27.63 -9.47 -2.00
N ALA A 13 -27.27 -10.76 -2.01
CA ALA A 13 -26.32 -11.30 -1.04
C ALA A 13 -24.93 -10.67 -1.22
N VAL A 14 -24.46 -10.55 -2.47
CA VAL A 14 -23.20 -9.89 -2.80
C VAL A 14 -23.27 -8.40 -2.44
N ALA A 15 -24.35 -7.70 -2.79
CA ALA A 15 -24.53 -6.29 -2.46
C ALA A 15 -24.51 -6.04 -0.95
N ARG A 16 -25.15 -6.91 -0.14
CA ARG A 16 -25.10 -6.81 1.32
C ARG A 16 -23.68 -6.98 1.87
N THR A 17 -22.95 -7.98 1.39
CA THR A 17 -21.55 -8.19 1.77
C THR A 17 -20.69 -6.99 1.37
N TRP A 18 -20.90 -6.46 0.17
CA TRP A 18 -20.19 -5.29 -0.34
C TRP A 18 -20.46 -4.03 0.50
N HIS A 19 -21.71 -3.76 0.87
CA HIS A 19 -22.04 -2.64 1.76
C HIS A 19 -21.48 -2.79 3.18
N ALA A 20 -21.33 -4.02 3.67
CA ALA A 20 -20.66 -4.26 4.95
C ALA A 20 -19.15 -3.97 4.83
N LEU A 21 -18.50 -4.49 3.79
CA LEU A 21 -17.09 -4.23 3.50
C LEU A 21 -16.81 -2.73 3.28
N LYS A 22 -17.70 -2.02 2.58
CA LYS A 22 -17.51 -0.58 2.32
C LYS A 22 -17.51 0.25 3.60
N ARG A 23 -18.33 -0.12 4.60
CA ARG A 23 -18.32 0.56 5.91
C ARG A 23 -17.04 0.28 6.69
N GLU A 24 -16.56 -0.97 6.67
CA GLU A 24 -15.27 -1.32 7.27
C GLU A 24 -14.11 -0.59 6.58
N GLU A 25 -14.17 -0.45 5.25
CA GLU A 25 -13.17 0.31 4.48
C GLU A 25 -13.13 1.78 4.90
N ASP A 26 -14.27 2.45 5.03
CA ASP A 26 -14.33 3.85 5.49
C ASP A 26 -13.77 4.00 6.93
N GLU A 27 -14.01 3.01 7.80
CA GLU A 27 -13.46 2.98 9.16
C GLU A 27 -11.94 2.70 9.16
N ILE A 28 -11.45 1.84 8.26
CA ILE A 28 -10.02 1.61 8.07
C ILE A 28 -9.34 2.88 7.53
N GLU A 29 -9.92 3.55 6.54
CA GLU A 29 -9.40 4.82 6.00
C GLU A 29 -9.32 5.90 7.10
N HIS A 30 -10.32 5.96 7.98
CA HIS A 30 -10.30 6.86 9.14
C HIS A 30 -9.13 6.56 10.08
N GLU A 31 -8.94 5.29 10.46
CA GLU A 31 -7.85 4.88 11.36
C GLU A 31 -6.47 5.05 10.71
N GLU A 32 -6.33 4.77 9.41
CA GLU A 32 -5.11 5.05 8.65
C GLU A 32 -4.80 6.55 8.66
N ALA A 33 -5.80 7.42 8.51
CA ALA A 33 -5.63 8.87 8.62
C ALA A 33 -5.19 9.29 10.04
N VAL A 34 -5.71 8.64 11.09
CA VAL A 34 -5.26 8.85 12.48
C VAL A 34 -3.79 8.46 12.65
N VAL A 35 -3.37 7.31 12.10
CA VAL A 35 -1.97 6.86 12.13
C VAL A 35 -1.04 7.85 11.42
N VAL A 36 -1.44 8.35 10.23
CA VAL A 36 -0.68 9.37 9.50
C VAL A 36 -0.58 10.67 10.31
N GLY A 37 -1.68 11.13 10.89
CA GLY A 37 -1.71 12.33 11.73
C GLY A 37 -0.82 12.20 12.97
N LEU A 38 -0.83 11.04 13.63
CA LEU A 38 0.08 10.72 14.74
C LEU A 38 1.54 10.72 14.30
N GLY A 39 1.85 10.12 13.15
CA GLY A 39 3.20 10.12 12.58
C GLY A 39 3.75 11.53 12.36
N GLN A 40 2.92 12.44 11.83
CA GLN A 40 3.30 13.85 11.65
C GLN A 40 3.54 14.56 12.98
N ARG A 41 2.68 14.34 13.99
CA ARG A 41 2.86 14.91 15.34
C ARG A 41 4.15 14.42 15.99
N LEU A 42 4.44 13.12 15.88
CA LEU A 42 5.67 12.52 16.38
C LEU A 42 6.91 13.12 15.72
N SER A 43 6.88 13.35 14.40
CA SER A 43 7.97 14.03 13.69
C SER A 43 8.21 15.44 14.27
N ARG A 44 7.15 16.24 14.39
CA ARG A 44 7.24 17.61 14.95
C ARG A 44 7.73 17.62 16.39
N ALA A 45 7.28 16.68 17.22
CA ALA A 45 7.71 16.57 18.60
C ALA A 45 9.21 16.22 18.70
N ARG A 46 9.72 15.35 17.83
CA ARG A 46 11.14 15.02 17.75
C ARG A 46 11.99 16.21 17.31
N ASP A 47 11.53 16.98 16.33
CA ASP A 47 12.20 18.22 15.91
C ASP A 47 12.20 19.25 17.06
N ALA A 48 11.10 19.35 17.80
CA ALA A 48 11.01 20.24 18.96
C ALA A 48 11.96 19.82 20.09
N ILE A 49 12.16 18.53 20.34
CA ILE A 49 13.10 18.03 21.36
C ILE A 49 14.54 18.48 21.06
N GLN A 50 14.96 18.53 19.79
CA GLN A 50 16.30 18.98 19.40
C GLN A 50 16.56 20.45 19.75
N LEU A 51 15.52 21.28 19.77
CA LEU A 51 15.61 22.72 19.97
C LEU A 51 15.16 23.19 21.36
N SER A 52 14.59 22.29 22.18
CA SER A 52 13.93 22.67 23.43
C SER A 52 14.89 22.72 24.62
N PRO A 53 14.66 23.63 25.59
CA PRO A 53 15.36 23.63 26.87
C PRO A 53 15.16 22.31 27.63
N ARG A 54 16.14 21.91 28.46
CA ARG A 54 16.13 20.63 29.19
C ARG A 54 14.85 20.33 29.96
N HIS A 55 14.27 21.30 30.65
CA HIS A 55 13.04 21.09 31.43
C HIS A 55 11.82 20.73 30.57
N ARG A 56 11.81 21.13 29.29
CA ARG A 56 10.71 20.85 28.34
C ARG A 56 10.90 19.52 27.62
N ILE A 57 12.12 18.98 27.60
CA ILE A 57 12.43 17.71 26.93
C ILE A 57 11.64 16.56 27.57
N ASP A 58 11.52 16.53 28.90
CA ASP A 58 10.79 15.45 29.59
C ASP A 58 9.29 15.45 29.24
N GLU A 59 8.66 16.63 29.17
CA GLU A 59 7.26 16.78 28.74
C GLU A 59 7.06 16.32 27.28
N LEU A 60 7.96 16.72 26.39
CA LEU A 60 7.91 16.33 24.97
C LEU A 60 8.14 14.82 24.80
N MET A 61 9.08 14.22 25.55
CA MET A 61 9.32 12.78 25.53
C MET A 61 8.12 12.00 26.04
N HIS A 62 7.43 12.49 27.09
CA HIS A 62 6.19 11.89 27.55
C HIS A 62 5.07 11.97 26.49
N SER A 63 4.94 13.12 25.82
CA SER A 63 4.00 13.29 24.71
C SER A 63 4.31 12.34 23.53
N VAL A 64 5.60 12.16 23.19
CA VAL A 64 6.05 11.23 22.15
C VAL A 64 5.66 9.81 22.52
N ALA A 65 5.95 9.36 23.75
CA ALA A 65 5.59 8.01 24.20
C ALA A 65 4.07 7.77 24.15
N LYS A 66 3.28 8.77 24.54
CA LYS A 66 1.80 8.71 24.50
C LYS A 66 1.27 8.61 23.07
N ASP A 67 1.80 9.41 22.14
CA ASP A 67 1.39 9.36 20.73
C ASP A 67 1.90 8.08 20.04
N GLU A 68 3.09 7.57 20.37
CA GLU A 68 3.57 6.28 19.87
C GLU A 68 2.68 5.12 20.33
N ALA A 69 2.23 5.13 21.59
CA ALA A 69 1.29 4.12 22.12
C ALA A 69 -0.08 4.18 21.43
N ARG A 70 -0.61 5.39 21.17
CA ARG A 70 -1.86 5.59 20.41
C ARG A 70 -1.74 5.12 18.96
N MET A 71 -0.60 5.41 18.33
CA MET A 71 -0.32 4.99 16.96
C MET A 71 -0.28 3.47 16.86
N LEU A 72 0.35 2.80 17.83
CA LEU A 72 0.38 1.34 17.89
C LEU A 72 -1.02 0.74 18.06
N ALA A 73 -1.84 1.29 18.96
CA ALA A 73 -3.22 0.84 19.15
C ALA A 73 -4.08 1.00 17.87
N SER A 74 -3.88 2.10 17.14
CA SER A 74 -4.58 2.36 15.86
C SER A 74 -4.12 1.38 14.77
N ILE A 75 -2.80 1.11 14.68
CA ILE A 75 -2.24 0.11 13.77
C ILE A 75 -2.81 -1.29 14.05
N ASP A 76 -2.87 -1.69 15.33
CA ASP A 76 -3.41 -3.00 15.70
C ASP A 76 -4.93 -3.09 15.40
N ALA A 77 -5.68 -2.00 15.57
CA ALA A 77 -7.10 -1.92 15.20
C ALA A 77 -7.31 -2.07 13.68
N VAL A 78 -6.53 -1.37 12.86
CA VAL A 78 -6.54 -1.53 11.39
C VAL A 78 -6.21 -2.98 11.01
N GLY A 79 -5.17 -3.56 11.62
CA GLY A 79 -4.77 -4.94 11.39
C GLY A 79 -5.89 -5.94 11.70
N ALA A 80 -6.62 -5.74 12.80
CA ALA A 80 -7.75 -6.59 13.18
C ALA A 80 -8.91 -6.50 12.19
N ARG A 81 -9.25 -5.30 11.70
CA ARG A 81 -10.31 -5.08 10.71
C ARG A 81 -9.97 -5.70 9.36
N LEU A 82 -8.75 -5.49 8.86
CA LEU A 82 -8.28 -6.11 7.62
C LEU A 82 -8.28 -7.65 7.71
N ALA A 83 -7.90 -8.20 8.86
CA ALA A 83 -7.99 -9.65 9.10
C ALA A 83 -9.44 -10.14 9.09
N HIS A 84 -10.39 -9.35 9.62
CA HIS A 84 -11.81 -9.65 9.54
C HIS A 84 -12.32 -9.63 8.10
N GLU A 85 -12.02 -8.57 7.32
CA GLU A 85 -12.36 -8.49 5.90
C GLU A 85 -11.82 -9.70 5.13
N LYS A 86 -10.54 -10.01 5.29
CA LYS A 86 -9.92 -11.19 4.67
C LYS A 86 -10.70 -12.48 4.98
N SER A 87 -11.17 -12.66 6.21
CA SER A 87 -11.96 -13.83 6.58
C SER A 87 -13.31 -13.91 5.84
N ILE A 88 -13.92 -12.76 5.53
CA ILE A 88 -15.14 -12.67 4.72
C ILE A 88 -14.84 -13.12 3.28
N PHE A 89 -13.77 -12.60 2.68
CA PHE A 89 -13.34 -13.01 1.33
C PHE A 89 -13.06 -14.52 1.27
N GLN A 90 -12.36 -15.09 2.26
CA GLN A 90 -12.08 -16.53 2.31
C GLN A 90 -13.35 -17.39 2.42
N ARG A 91 -14.31 -16.96 3.25
CA ARG A 91 -15.61 -17.62 3.35
C ARG A 91 -16.35 -17.61 2.01
N GLU A 92 -16.29 -16.48 1.32
CA GLU A 92 -16.98 -16.30 0.05
C GLU A 92 -16.34 -17.08 -1.10
N ILE A 93 -15.01 -17.10 -1.18
CA ILE A 93 -14.24 -17.96 -2.10
C ILE A 93 -14.60 -19.44 -1.86
N THR A 94 -14.72 -19.85 -0.60
CA THR A 94 -15.11 -21.22 -0.23
C THR A 94 -16.55 -21.53 -0.68
N ARG A 95 -17.47 -20.58 -0.52
CA ARG A 95 -18.87 -20.67 -0.97
C ARG A 95 -19.00 -20.78 -2.49
N ILE A 96 -18.25 -19.95 -3.23
CA ILE A 96 -18.16 -19.99 -4.70
C ILE A 96 -17.61 -21.33 -5.16
N SER A 97 -16.54 -21.81 -4.51
CA SER A 97 -15.92 -23.09 -4.84
C SER A 97 -16.88 -24.27 -4.66
N HIS A 98 -17.66 -24.29 -3.57
CA HIS A 98 -18.71 -25.29 -3.35
C HIS A 98 -19.82 -25.19 -4.41
N SER A 99 -20.28 -23.99 -4.73
CA SER A 99 -21.33 -23.76 -5.73
C SER A 99 -20.90 -24.22 -7.12
N LYS A 100 -19.64 -23.94 -7.49
CA LYS A 100 -18.99 -24.44 -8.71
C LYS A 100 -18.87 -25.95 -8.75
N ALA A 101 -18.53 -26.60 -7.62
CA ALA A 101 -18.45 -28.05 -7.53
C ALA A 101 -19.81 -28.73 -7.75
N ASN A 102 -20.89 -28.12 -7.25
CA ASN A 102 -22.26 -28.61 -7.40
C ASN A 102 -22.88 -28.30 -8.76
N THR A 103 -22.27 -27.42 -9.57
CA THR A 103 -22.76 -27.07 -10.91
C THR A 103 -22.45 -28.21 -11.89
N PRO A 104 -23.46 -28.75 -12.63
CA PRO A 104 -23.24 -29.82 -13.60
C PRO A 104 -22.11 -29.50 -14.57
N ARG A 105 -21.28 -30.49 -14.90
CA ARG A 105 -20.15 -30.30 -15.84
C ARG A 105 -20.60 -29.91 -17.24
N THR A 106 -21.82 -30.26 -17.62
CA THR A 106 -22.42 -29.91 -18.91
C THR A 106 -22.76 -28.42 -19.02
N ASP A 107 -22.93 -27.72 -17.90
CA ASP A 107 -23.22 -26.29 -17.88
C ASP A 107 -21.92 -25.47 -17.88
N ARG A 108 -21.34 -25.34 -19.08
CA ARG A 108 -20.06 -24.64 -19.29
C ARG A 108 -20.15 -23.15 -18.94
N HIS A 109 -21.26 -22.50 -19.27
CA HIS A 109 -21.44 -21.05 -19.06
C HIS A 109 -21.48 -20.71 -17.57
N THR A 110 -22.26 -21.44 -16.78
CA THR A 110 -22.33 -21.22 -15.33
C THR A 110 -20.99 -21.51 -14.65
N ARG A 111 -20.26 -22.55 -15.07
CA ARG A 111 -18.91 -22.82 -14.54
C ARG A 111 -17.90 -21.72 -14.88
N GLN A 112 -17.94 -21.17 -16.10
CA GLN A 112 -17.12 -20.02 -16.48
C GLN A 112 -17.45 -18.78 -15.66
N ALA A 113 -18.74 -18.54 -15.36
CA ALA A 113 -19.15 -17.45 -14.47
C ALA A 113 -18.58 -17.65 -13.05
N TRP A 114 -18.60 -18.88 -12.52
CA TRP A 114 -17.96 -19.18 -11.24
C TRP A 114 -16.44 -18.99 -11.28
N ASP A 115 -15.76 -19.40 -12.35
CA ASP A 115 -14.31 -19.19 -12.53
C ASP A 115 -13.95 -17.70 -12.53
N TYR A 116 -14.77 -16.88 -13.19
CA TYR A 116 -14.60 -15.43 -13.22
C TYR A 116 -14.82 -14.80 -11.85
N ALA A 117 -15.90 -15.17 -11.15
CA ALA A 117 -16.16 -14.70 -9.79
C ALA A 117 -15.02 -15.10 -8.84
N GLU A 118 -14.62 -16.38 -8.84
CA GLU A 118 -13.53 -16.89 -8.01
C GLU A 118 -12.21 -16.12 -8.23
N ARG A 119 -11.93 -15.70 -9.48
CA ARG A 119 -10.76 -14.88 -9.82
C ARG A 119 -10.83 -13.47 -9.23
N ILE A 120 -11.97 -12.80 -9.34
CA ILE A 120 -12.17 -11.46 -8.76
C ILE A 120 -11.98 -11.52 -7.25
N TRP A 121 -12.68 -12.43 -6.57
CA TRP A 121 -12.61 -12.55 -5.12
C TRP A 121 -11.20 -12.86 -4.62
N ARG A 122 -10.42 -13.67 -5.35
CA ARG A 122 -9.00 -13.92 -5.02
C ARG A 122 -8.10 -12.71 -5.24
N ALA A 123 -8.36 -11.91 -6.28
CA ALA A 123 -7.59 -10.70 -6.51
C ALA A 123 -7.79 -9.69 -5.37
N GLU A 124 -9.04 -9.54 -4.91
CA GLU A 124 -9.36 -8.69 -3.74
C GLU A 124 -8.76 -9.24 -2.44
N GLU A 125 -8.84 -10.56 -2.19
CA GLU A 125 -8.18 -11.19 -1.03
C GLU A 125 -6.67 -10.91 -1.02
N ALA A 126 -6.02 -10.98 -2.19
CA ALA A 126 -4.59 -10.69 -2.32
C ALA A 126 -4.28 -9.21 -2.04
N SER A 127 -5.11 -8.28 -2.50
CA SER A 127 -4.97 -6.84 -2.18
C SER A 127 -5.07 -6.57 -0.68
N ILE A 128 -6.05 -7.19 0.00
CA ILE A 128 -6.21 -7.09 1.45
C ILE A 128 -5.01 -7.69 2.18
N GLN A 129 -4.49 -8.82 1.71
CA GLN A 129 -3.27 -9.40 2.28
C GLN A 129 -2.09 -8.43 2.20
N GLU A 130 -1.90 -7.76 1.06
CA GLU A 130 -0.85 -6.76 0.90
C GLU A 130 -1.02 -5.59 1.90
N ARG A 131 -2.25 -5.14 2.14
CA ARG A 131 -2.56 -4.12 3.17
C ARG A 131 -2.19 -4.62 4.57
N ILE A 132 -2.54 -5.85 4.92
CA ILE A 132 -2.19 -6.48 6.20
C ILE A 132 -0.67 -6.48 6.39
N ASP A 133 0.09 -6.88 5.36
CA ASP A 133 1.55 -6.95 5.44
C ASP A 133 2.19 -5.56 5.64
N ARG A 134 1.64 -4.52 4.99
CA ARG A 134 2.06 -3.11 5.20
C ARG A 134 1.80 -2.66 6.64
N VAL A 135 0.60 -2.90 7.17
CA VAL A 135 0.20 -2.52 8.54
C VAL A 135 1.05 -3.27 9.57
N ALA A 136 1.31 -4.57 9.34
CA ALA A 136 2.19 -5.37 10.18
C ALA A 136 3.63 -4.82 10.22
N THR A 137 4.14 -4.42 9.05
CA THR A 137 5.47 -3.78 8.93
C THR A 137 5.53 -2.47 9.71
N MET A 138 4.52 -1.61 9.57
CA MET A 138 4.40 -0.37 10.35
C MET A 138 4.35 -0.64 11.86
N GLY A 139 3.61 -1.65 12.29
CA GLY A 139 3.53 -2.07 13.69
C GLY A 139 4.88 -2.53 14.26
N ILE A 140 5.65 -3.30 13.48
CA ILE A 140 7.01 -3.73 13.87
C ILE A 140 7.93 -2.52 14.05
N GLU A 141 7.91 -1.56 13.13
CA GLU A 141 8.71 -0.34 13.23
C GLU A 141 8.28 0.54 14.42
N CYS A 142 6.97 0.66 14.67
CA CYS A 142 6.45 1.38 15.84
C CYS A 142 6.93 0.73 17.15
N ARG A 143 6.82 -0.60 17.28
CA ARG A 143 7.31 -1.34 18.46
C ARG A 143 8.82 -1.21 18.64
N ARG A 144 9.59 -1.25 17.54
CA ARG A 144 11.05 -1.02 17.58
C ARG A 144 11.39 0.37 18.11
N ARG A 145 10.65 1.41 17.69
CA ARG A 145 10.82 2.79 18.18
C ARG A 145 10.48 2.91 19.66
N LEU A 146 9.34 2.37 20.09
CA LEU A 146 8.95 2.34 21.50
C LEU A 146 9.98 1.63 22.38
N ALA A 147 10.51 0.50 21.93
CA ALA A 147 11.58 -0.22 22.65
C ALA A 147 12.86 0.61 22.76
N ALA A 148 13.24 1.34 21.70
CA ALA A 148 14.38 2.25 21.73
C ALA A 148 14.14 3.42 22.71
N SER A 149 12.95 4.03 22.69
CA SER A 149 12.55 5.11 23.62
C SER A 149 12.55 4.63 25.08
N SER A 150 12.11 3.41 25.35
CA SER A 150 12.05 2.84 26.71
C SER A 150 13.43 2.64 27.35
N THR A 151 14.50 2.49 26.57
CA THR A 151 15.86 2.35 27.13
C THR A 151 16.44 3.69 27.59
N TYR A 152 15.82 4.81 27.21
CA TYR A 152 16.12 6.13 27.76
C TYR A 152 15.53 6.26 29.16
N SER A 153 16.14 5.59 30.14
CA SER A 153 15.77 5.73 31.55
C SER A 153 16.53 6.91 32.17
N PRO A 154 15.86 8.04 32.51
CA PRO A 154 16.53 9.25 32.99
C PRO A 154 17.33 9.01 34.29
N SER A 155 16.96 8.01 35.09
CA SER A 155 17.59 7.68 36.37
C SER A 155 19.02 7.18 36.29
N ARG A 156 19.56 6.83 35.11
CA ARG A 156 20.98 6.41 34.99
C ARG A 156 21.98 7.55 34.84
N ARG A 157 21.53 8.80 34.68
CA ARG A 157 22.39 9.98 34.82
C ARG A 157 22.20 10.60 36.21
N ARG A 158 22.46 9.83 37.26
CA ARG A 158 22.94 10.46 38.49
C ARG A 158 24.35 10.94 38.15
N PRO A 159 24.64 12.25 38.07
CA PRO A 159 26.02 12.69 38.08
C PRO A 159 26.60 12.10 39.36
N SER A 160 27.54 11.17 39.20
CA SER A 160 28.38 10.76 40.30
C SER A 160 29.12 12.03 40.70
N THR A 161 28.58 12.76 41.68
CA THR A 161 29.36 13.66 42.52
C THR A 161 30.27 12.78 43.38
N ALA A 162 31.10 11.99 42.71
CA ALA A 162 32.31 11.49 43.30
C ALA A 162 33.22 12.70 43.32
N THR A 163 33.19 13.39 44.46
CA THR A 163 34.26 14.26 44.92
C THR A 163 35.58 13.63 44.52
N GLU A 164 36.32 14.30 43.64
CA GLU A 164 37.70 13.96 43.30
C GLU A 164 38.47 13.77 44.63
N PRO A 165 39.03 12.59 44.91
CA PRO A 165 39.96 12.48 46.02
C PRO A 165 41.20 13.28 45.65
N THR A 166 41.51 14.23 46.51
CA THR A 166 42.70 15.07 46.55
C THR A 166 43.97 14.25 46.23
N PRO A 167 44.90 14.77 45.42
CA PRO A 167 46.14 14.06 45.10
C PRO A 167 47.12 14.22 46.26
N GLU A 168 47.15 13.27 47.19
CA GLU A 168 48.22 13.22 48.18
C GLU A 168 48.80 11.79 48.29
N GLU A 169 50.12 11.78 48.28
CA GLU A 169 51.06 10.69 48.54
C GLU A 169 51.21 9.51 47.56
N ARG A 170 52.30 9.67 46.81
CA ARG A 170 53.01 8.74 45.95
C ARG A 170 53.86 7.80 46.84
N GLU A 171 53.42 6.56 47.07
CA GLU A 171 54.27 5.49 47.63
C GLU A 171 54.89 4.61 46.52
N PRO A 172 56.12 4.06 46.74
CA PRO A 172 56.94 3.43 45.71
C PRO A 172 56.60 1.94 45.45
N PRO A 173 57.09 1.36 44.33
CA PRO A 173 56.63 0.06 43.84
C PRO A 173 57.24 -1.09 44.63
N ARG A 174 56.39 -1.96 45.19
CA ARG A 174 56.82 -3.28 45.68
C ARG A 174 56.77 -4.30 44.56
N THR A 175 57.96 -4.69 44.14
CA THR A 175 58.28 -5.92 43.42
C THR A 175 57.61 -7.12 44.08
N ARG A 176 56.86 -7.91 43.30
CA ARG A 176 56.50 -9.28 43.69
C ARG A 176 56.82 -10.26 42.57
N GLU A 177 57.43 -11.33 43.04
CA GLU A 177 58.28 -12.23 42.31
C GLU A 177 57.51 -13.19 41.42
N ARG A 178 58.19 -13.46 40.31
CA ARG A 178 57.93 -14.49 39.32
C ARG A 178 58.37 -15.84 39.91
N THR A 179 57.43 -16.74 40.21
CA THR A 179 57.74 -18.17 40.31
C THR A 179 57.08 -18.91 39.15
N LYS A 180 57.95 -19.43 38.30
CA LYS A 180 57.65 -20.44 37.28
C LYS A 180 57.56 -21.79 38.00
N SER A 181 56.57 -22.62 37.69
CA SER A 181 56.75 -24.08 37.71
C SER A 181 55.66 -24.82 36.93
N SER A 182 56.15 -25.66 36.01
CA SER A 182 55.69 -27.00 35.64
C SER A 182 54.23 -27.19 35.21
N ALA A 183 53.92 -27.31 33.91
CA ALA A 183 54.20 -28.45 33.02
C ALA A 183 53.44 -29.75 33.37
N ASN A 184 52.56 -30.08 32.42
CA ASN A 184 52.08 -31.39 31.98
C ASN A 184 50.99 -32.16 32.75
N GLN A 185 50.10 -32.68 31.90
CA GLN A 185 49.39 -33.95 32.01
C GLN A 185 48.00 -33.89 32.68
N PHE A 186 46.96 -33.75 31.87
CA PHE A 186 45.80 -34.65 31.91
C PHE A 186 44.97 -34.52 30.62
N VAL A 187 45.28 -35.40 29.67
CA VAL A 187 44.33 -35.86 28.66
C VAL A 187 43.44 -36.88 29.36
N ARG A 188 42.14 -36.60 29.49
CA ARG A 188 41.10 -37.65 29.59
C ARG A 188 39.69 -37.10 29.35
N GLU A 189 39.09 -37.66 28.30
CA GLU A 189 37.67 -38.01 28.17
C GLU A 189 36.62 -36.90 28.26
N ARG A 190 36.26 -36.37 27.08
CA ARG A 190 34.91 -35.86 26.81
C ARG A 190 33.92 -37.04 26.86
N LYS A 191 33.30 -37.27 28.01
CA LYS A 191 32.06 -38.03 28.13
C LYS A 191 30.88 -37.13 27.79
N VAL A 192 30.12 -37.58 26.81
CA VAL A 192 28.81 -37.09 26.40
C VAL A 192 27.84 -37.34 27.56
N SER A 193 27.39 -36.30 28.27
CA SER A 193 26.27 -36.42 29.20
C SER A 193 24.99 -35.99 28.50
N ALA A 194 24.19 -36.99 28.16
CA ALA A 194 22.79 -36.89 27.79
C ALA A 194 21.96 -36.31 28.95
N GLY A 195 20.84 -35.66 28.60
CA GLY A 195 19.63 -35.70 29.39
C GLY A 195 19.40 -34.60 30.43
N ALA A 196 19.20 -33.36 29.97
CA ALA A 196 18.39 -32.40 30.73
C ALA A 196 17.03 -32.27 30.03
N VAL A 197 16.08 -33.10 30.47
CA VAL A 197 14.67 -33.03 30.08
C VAL A 197 14.10 -31.74 30.64
N LEU A 198 13.82 -30.79 29.75
CA LEU A 198 13.04 -29.61 30.05
C LEU A 198 11.59 -30.06 30.27
N VAL A 199 11.17 -30.16 31.54
CA VAL A 199 9.78 -30.42 31.92
C VAL A 199 8.96 -29.20 31.47
N GLN A 200 8.18 -29.37 30.40
CA GLN A 200 7.12 -28.44 30.03
C GLN A 200 6.08 -28.38 31.15
N PRO A 201 5.57 -27.20 31.53
CA PRO A 201 4.35 -27.12 32.32
C PRO A 201 3.17 -27.71 31.51
N PRO A 202 2.23 -28.42 32.14
CA PRO A 202 1.11 -29.04 31.45
C PRO A 202 0.23 -27.96 30.78
N PRO A 203 -0.33 -28.24 29.59
CA PRO A 203 -1.26 -27.34 28.94
C PRO A 203 -2.51 -27.18 29.81
N ALA A 204 -2.92 -25.92 30.00
CA ALA A 204 -4.16 -25.57 30.69
C ALA A 204 -5.33 -26.37 30.09
N ALA A 205 -6.06 -27.05 30.98
CA ALA A 205 -7.22 -27.86 30.63
C ALA A 205 -8.21 -27.05 29.78
N ALA A 206 -8.58 -27.60 28.64
CA ALA A 206 -9.66 -27.09 27.82
C ALA A 206 -10.96 -27.00 28.66
N PRO A 207 -11.73 -25.91 28.55
CA PRO A 207 -13.03 -25.85 29.21
C PRO A 207 -13.94 -26.95 28.63
N PRO A 208 -14.77 -27.60 29.46
CA PRO A 208 -15.68 -28.64 29.01
C PRO A 208 -16.67 -28.08 27.98
N PRO A 209 -17.16 -28.91 27.04
CA PRO A 209 -18.14 -28.50 26.06
C PRO A 209 -19.39 -28.03 26.80
N ARG A 210 -19.78 -26.77 26.57
CA ARG A 210 -21.09 -26.28 27.00
C ARG A 210 -22.13 -27.06 26.22
N ASP A 211 -22.89 -27.89 26.95
CA ASP A 211 -24.14 -28.43 26.48
C ASP A 211 -25.07 -27.28 26.09
N TYR A 212 -25.17 -27.03 24.79
CA TYR A 212 -26.26 -26.23 24.25
C TYR A 212 -27.53 -27.06 24.37
N VAL A 213 -28.20 -26.89 25.52
CA VAL A 213 -29.62 -27.20 25.67
C VAL A 213 -30.34 -26.39 24.60
N ARG A 214 -30.75 -27.10 23.55
CA ARG A 214 -31.57 -26.58 22.47
C ARG A 214 -32.95 -26.29 23.07
N GLU A 215 -33.15 -25.07 23.57
CA GLU A 215 -34.47 -24.55 23.89
C GLU A 215 -35.33 -24.62 22.63
N ARG A 216 -36.18 -25.63 22.63
CA ARG A 216 -37.22 -25.87 21.64
C ARG A 216 -38.26 -24.77 21.82
N LYS A 217 -38.04 -23.62 21.17
CA LYS A 217 -39.09 -22.60 21.00
C LYS A 217 -40.31 -23.27 20.37
N GLN A 218 -41.37 -23.35 21.15
CA GLN A 218 -42.72 -23.68 20.71
C GLN A 218 -43.10 -22.70 19.59
N SER A 219 -43.11 -23.19 18.36
CA SER A 219 -43.77 -22.51 17.24
C SER A 219 -45.27 -22.57 17.50
N GLN A 220 -45.85 -21.41 17.78
CA GLN A 220 -47.29 -21.18 17.79
C GLN A 220 -47.90 -21.62 16.45
N GLY A 221 -49.08 -22.23 16.56
CA GLY A 221 -49.80 -22.86 15.47
C GLY A 221 -50.20 -21.88 14.36
N ILE A 222 -49.96 -22.33 13.14
CA ILE A 222 -50.60 -21.78 11.94
C ILE A 222 -51.89 -22.58 11.73
N PRO A 223 -53.06 -21.93 11.59
CA PRO A 223 -54.33 -22.63 11.41
C PRO A 223 -54.41 -23.31 10.03
N ILE A 224 -54.85 -24.57 10.08
CA ILE A 224 -55.18 -25.43 8.94
C ILE A 224 -56.40 -24.85 8.23
N ALA A 225 -56.26 -24.55 6.94
CA ALA A 225 -57.37 -24.28 6.03
C ALA A 225 -57.78 -25.56 5.27
N PRO A 226 -59.07 -25.72 4.93
CA PRO A 226 -59.65 -26.99 4.47
C PRO A 226 -59.38 -27.31 2.99
N PRO A 227 -59.48 -28.59 2.59
CA PRO A 227 -59.20 -29.04 1.23
C PRO A 227 -60.35 -28.68 0.29
N THR A 228 -60.04 -27.90 -0.76
CA THR A 228 -60.96 -27.69 -1.87
C THR A 228 -60.62 -28.70 -2.98
N SER A 229 -61.53 -29.65 -3.14
CA SER A 229 -61.61 -30.62 -4.23
C SER A 229 -61.93 -29.93 -5.56
N ARG A 230 -61.21 -30.26 -6.64
CA ARG A 230 -61.67 -30.16 -8.05
C ARG A 230 -60.63 -30.74 -9.04
N PRO A 231 -61.03 -31.04 -10.30
CA PRO A 231 -61.09 -32.43 -10.75
C PRO A 231 -60.13 -32.76 -11.90
N LEU A 232 -60.02 -34.08 -12.11
CA LEU A 232 -59.42 -34.77 -13.24
C LEU A 232 -59.93 -34.23 -14.59
N THR A 233 -59.00 -33.80 -15.44
CA THR A 233 -59.13 -33.95 -16.90
C THR A 233 -57.79 -34.41 -17.45
N ALA A 234 -57.77 -35.68 -17.83
CA ALA A 234 -56.68 -36.37 -18.50
C ALA A 234 -56.61 -35.93 -19.97
N ALA A 235 -55.40 -35.69 -20.46
CA ALA A 235 -55.07 -35.71 -21.88
C ALA A 235 -53.77 -36.51 -22.06
N PRO A 236 -53.73 -37.50 -22.98
CA PRO A 236 -52.61 -38.41 -23.13
C PRO A 236 -51.47 -37.73 -23.91
N ARG A 237 -50.26 -37.73 -23.34
CA ARG A 237 -49.02 -37.38 -24.06
C ARG A 237 -48.36 -38.65 -24.62
N PRO A 238 -47.77 -38.58 -25.83
CA PRO A 238 -47.20 -39.74 -26.51
C PRO A 238 -45.90 -40.23 -25.85
N PRO A 239 -45.56 -41.53 -26.00
CA PRO A 239 -44.35 -42.11 -25.42
C PRO A 239 -43.11 -41.69 -26.23
N THR A 240 -42.30 -40.78 -25.69
CA THR A 240 -40.93 -40.60 -26.17
C THR A 240 -40.06 -41.75 -25.67
N ALA A 241 -39.69 -42.58 -26.63
CA ALA A 241 -38.77 -43.70 -26.53
C ALA A 241 -37.50 -43.35 -25.75
N GLY A 242 -37.12 -44.27 -24.86
CA GLY A 242 -35.94 -44.17 -24.03
C GLY A 242 -34.64 -44.18 -24.82
N ALA A 243 -33.77 -43.23 -24.49
CA ALA A 243 -32.33 -43.38 -24.62
C ALA A 243 -31.76 -43.54 -23.22
N SER A 244 -31.97 -44.74 -22.66
CA SER A 244 -31.33 -45.18 -21.42
C SER A 244 -29.84 -45.40 -21.71
N ARG A 245 -29.05 -44.33 -21.63
CA ARG A 245 -27.60 -44.45 -21.51
C ARG A 245 -27.31 -44.87 -20.07
N HIS A 246 -27.45 -46.17 -19.85
CA HIS A 246 -26.85 -46.87 -18.72
C HIS A 246 -25.35 -46.60 -18.78
N TYR A 247 -24.85 -45.64 -18.01
CA TYR A 247 -23.45 -45.62 -17.66
C TYR A 247 -23.22 -46.89 -16.86
N HIS A 248 -22.61 -47.90 -17.49
CA HIS A 248 -21.87 -48.91 -16.78
C HIS A 248 -20.79 -48.15 -16.00
N ALA A 249 -21.11 -47.78 -14.76
CA ALA A 249 -20.11 -47.57 -13.75
C ALA A 249 -19.41 -48.92 -13.60
N ALA A 250 -18.39 -49.16 -14.43
CA ALA A 250 -17.43 -50.20 -14.18
C ALA A 250 -16.96 -49.95 -12.75
N GLU A 251 -17.28 -50.87 -11.86
CA GLU A 251 -16.74 -50.87 -10.52
C GLU A 251 -15.23 -51.07 -10.66
N ASP A 252 -14.50 -49.96 -10.81
CA ASP A 252 -13.04 -49.97 -10.78
C ASP A 252 -12.66 -50.66 -9.47
N SER A 253 -12.07 -51.84 -9.63
CA SER A 253 -11.62 -52.68 -8.54
C SER A 253 -10.80 -51.81 -7.58
N PRO A 254 -10.93 -51.97 -6.25
CA PRO A 254 -10.12 -51.23 -5.27
C PRO A 254 -8.62 -51.24 -5.62
N ARG A 255 -8.16 -52.30 -6.27
CA ARG A 255 -6.79 -52.48 -6.77
C ARG A 255 -6.40 -51.53 -7.91
N GLU A 256 -7.33 -51.16 -8.77
CA GLU A 256 -7.09 -50.24 -9.88
C GLU A 256 -7.03 -48.78 -9.40
N ARG A 257 -7.89 -48.43 -8.43
CA ARG A 257 -7.82 -47.13 -7.74
C ARG A 257 -6.52 -46.97 -6.95
N GLU A 258 -5.99 -48.06 -6.40
CA GLU A 258 -4.69 -48.05 -5.72
C GLU A 258 -3.53 -47.86 -6.70
N ARG A 259 -3.54 -48.56 -7.85
CA ARG A 259 -2.56 -48.34 -8.94
C ARG A 259 -2.59 -46.92 -9.47
N ASP A 260 -3.76 -46.32 -9.65
CA ASP A 260 -3.86 -44.93 -10.13
C ASP A 260 -3.29 -43.93 -9.09
N ARG A 261 -3.53 -44.17 -7.80
CA ARG A 261 -2.92 -43.38 -6.72
C ARG A 261 -1.40 -43.53 -6.69
N GLU A 262 -0.89 -44.74 -6.88
CA GLU A 262 0.54 -45.02 -6.93
C GLU A 262 1.20 -44.36 -8.16
N ALA A 263 0.61 -44.51 -9.34
CA ALA A 263 1.06 -43.85 -10.56
C ALA A 263 1.08 -42.32 -10.43
N ARG A 264 0.11 -41.73 -9.72
CA ARG A 264 0.08 -40.28 -9.46
C ARG A 264 1.18 -39.84 -8.50
N ARG A 265 1.49 -40.66 -7.48
CA ARG A 265 2.63 -40.41 -6.56
C ARG A 265 3.95 -40.52 -7.28
N GLU A 266 4.08 -41.50 -8.18
CA GLU A 266 5.29 -41.70 -8.99
C GLU A 266 5.53 -40.56 -9.97
N ARG A 267 4.49 -40.08 -10.68
CA ARG A 267 4.59 -38.87 -11.52
C ARG A 267 5.06 -37.66 -10.70
N THR A 268 4.44 -37.45 -9.53
CA THR A 268 4.83 -36.32 -8.65
C THR A 268 6.28 -36.44 -8.17
N ARG A 269 6.76 -37.67 -7.92
CA ARG A 269 8.14 -37.93 -7.51
C ARG A 269 9.13 -37.72 -8.66
N SER A 270 8.75 -38.08 -9.88
CA SER A 270 9.56 -37.90 -11.08
C SER A 270 9.62 -36.45 -11.55
N GLU A 271 8.57 -35.66 -11.38
CA GLU A 271 8.52 -34.24 -11.81
C GLU A 271 9.27 -33.29 -10.86
N ARG A 272 9.47 -33.69 -9.61
CA ARG A 272 10.14 -32.87 -8.59
C ARG A 272 11.59 -32.51 -8.94
N PRO A 273 12.49 -33.43 -9.35
CA PRO A 273 13.87 -33.08 -9.72
C PRO A 273 13.93 -32.13 -10.91
N ASP A 274 13.12 -32.35 -11.96
CA ASP A 274 13.06 -31.46 -13.13
C ASP A 274 12.60 -30.04 -12.75
N ARG A 275 11.66 -29.92 -11.81
CA ARG A 275 11.21 -28.63 -11.31
C ARG A 275 12.30 -27.93 -10.51
N GLU A 276 12.99 -28.65 -9.62
CA GLU A 276 14.10 -28.11 -8.84
C GLU A 276 15.29 -27.70 -9.74
N GLU A 277 15.55 -28.43 -10.83
CA GLU A 277 16.58 -28.09 -11.80
C GLU A 277 16.25 -26.81 -12.59
N ARG A 278 15.02 -26.67 -13.09
CA ARG A 278 14.56 -25.43 -13.76
C ARG A 278 14.61 -24.22 -12.82
N GLU A 279 14.37 -24.44 -11.52
CA GLU A 279 14.45 -23.38 -10.52
C GLU A 279 15.90 -22.93 -10.28
N ARG A 280 16.84 -23.89 -10.15
CA ARG A 280 18.29 -23.59 -10.08
C ARG A 280 18.80 -22.90 -11.33
N GLU A 281 18.28 -23.25 -12.51
CA GLU A 281 18.64 -22.59 -13.76
C GLU A 281 18.17 -21.13 -13.79
N ARG A 282 16.93 -20.86 -13.40
CA ARG A 282 16.40 -19.49 -13.26
C ARG A 282 17.18 -18.68 -12.22
N GLU A 283 17.64 -19.31 -11.15
CA GLU A 283 18.46 -18.65 -10.13
C GLU A 283 19.84 -18.25 -10.68
N ARG A 284 20.51 -19.16 -11.41
CA ARG A 284 21.77 -18.85 -12.12
C ARG A 284 21.59 -17.75 -13.17
N GLU A 285 20.45 -17.71 -13.86
CA GLU A 285 20.14 -16.66 -14.83
C GLU A 285 19.98 -15.29 -14.14
N ARG A 286 19.24 -15.23 -13.02
CA ARG A 286 19.11 -14.02 -12.20
C ARG A 286 20.46 -13.56 -11.64
N GLU A 287 21.33 -14.49 -11.27
CA GLU A 287 22.67 -14.17 -10.79
C GLU A 287 23.54 -13.55 -11.89
N ARG A 288 23.54 -14.14 -13.09
CA ARG A 288 24.20 -13.56 -14.27
C ARG A 288 23.64 -12.20 -14.65
N GLU A 289 22.34 -11.98 -14.49
CA GLU A 289 21.71 -10.68 -14.72
C GLU A 289 22.18 -9.63 -13.72
N ARG A 290 22.24 -9.97 -12.43
CA ARG A 290 22.81 -9.09 -11.38
C ARG A 290 24.29 -8.78 -11.63
N GLU A 291 25.06 -9.74 -12.14
CA GLU A 291 26.46 -9.54 -12.50
C GLU A 291 26.60 -8.55 -13.66
N ARG A 292 25.81 -8.71 -14.72
CA ARG A 292 25.75 -7.73 -15.84
C ARG A 292 25.30 -6.34 -15.39
N GLU A 293 24.43 -6.26 -14.39
CA GLU A 293 24.00 -4.98 -13.82
C GLU A 293 25.14 -4.31 -13.05
N ARG A 294 25.90 -5.07 -12.25
CA ARG A 294 27.10 -4.57 -11.57
C ARG A 294 28.19 -4.12 -12.54
N GLU A 295 28.34 -4.74 -13.70
CA GLU A 295 29.26 -4.25 -14.74
C GLU A 295 28.82 -2.94 -15.39
N ARG A 296 27.52 -2.66 -15.45
CA ARG A 296 26.98 -1.44 -16.08
C ARG A 296 27.03 -0.21 -15.17
N ASP A 297 27.08 -0.39 -13.85
CA ASP A 297 27.07 0.71 -12.89
C ASP A 297 28.34 1.57 -12.90
N PRO A 298 29.58 1.01 -12.98
CA PRO A 298 30.80 1.79 -13.10
C PRO A 298 30.81 2.72 -14.31
N ASP A 299 30.28 2.26 -15.45
CA ASP A 299 30.16 3.07 -16.67
C ASP A 299 29.18 4.23 -16.50
N ARG A 300 28.09 4.02 -15.77
CA ARG A 300 27.11 5.07 -15.45
C ARG A 300 27.71 6.09 -14.48
N GLU A 301 28.45 5.64 -13.48
CA GLU A 301 29.13 6.50 -12.53
C GLU A 301 30.24 7.31 -13.21
N HIS A 302 31.07 6.68 -14.03
CA HIS A 302 32.12 7.36 -14.79
C HIS A 302 31.55 8.39 -15.78
N ARG A 303 30.41 8.08 -16.44
CA ARG A 303 29.68 9.07 -17.25
C ARG A 303 29.14 10.25 -16.44
N ARG A 304 28.65 10.01 -15.22
CA ARG A 304 28.19 11.09 -14.32
C ARG A 304 29.37 11.96 -13.89
N GLU A 305 30.46 11.35 -13.47
CA GLU A 305 31.68 12.06 -13.05
C GLU A 305 32.27 12.88 -14.19
N HIS A 306 32.31 12.35 -15.42
CA HIS A 306 32.79 13.08 -16.59
C HIS A 306 31.86 14.27 -16.93
N ARG A 307 30.55 14.12 -16.72
CA ARG A 307 29.59 15.23 -16.89
C ARG A 307 29.82 16.31 -15.85
N ASP A 308 29.93 15.95 -14.58
CA ASP A 308 30.15 16.88 -13.46
C ASP A 308 31.48 17.62 -13.60
N ARG A 309 32.54 16.91 -14.05
CA ARG A 309 33.84 17.51 -14.34
C ARG A 309 33.75 18.56 -15.46
N ARG A 310 32.95 18.30 -16.49
CA ARG A 310 32.71 19.24 -17.59
C ARG A 310 31.86 20.44 -17.19
N GLU A 311 30.89 20.25 -16.28
CA GLU A 311 30.09 21.36 -15.73
C GLU A 311 30.91 22.23 -14.78
N ARG A 312 31.82 21.64 -13.98
CA ARG A 312 32.76 22.40 -13.15
C ARG A 312 33.73 23.25 -13.97
N THR A 313 34.32 22.71 -15.05
CA THR A 313 35.22 23.50 -15.91
C THR A 313 34.50 24.58 -16.70
N ARG A 314 33.20 24.41 -16.99
CA ARG A 314 32.38 25.46 -17.62
C ARG A 314 32.00 26.59 -16.66
N SER A 315 31.87 26.28 -15.36
CA SER A 315 31.46 27.25 -14.34
C SER A 315 32.60 28.16 -13.87
N THR A 316 33.86 27.78 -14.07
CA THR A 316 35.04 28.58 -13.66
C THR A 316 35.62 29.47 -14.76
N ALA A 317 35.03 29.50 -15.96
CA ALA A 317 35.56 30.24 -17.11
C ALA A 317 34.82 31.55 -17.46
N VAL A 318 33.88 32.03 -16.64
CA VAL A 318 33.16 33.29 -16.89
C VAL A 318 33.60 34.40 -15.94
N LEU A 319 34.61 35.11 -16.42
CA LEU A 319 34.93 36.54 -16.33
C LEU A 319 35.17 37.25 -14.96
N PRO A 320 36.20 38.13 -14.94
CA PRO A 320 36.54 39.01 -13.83
C PRO A 320 35.91 40.42 -13.98
N THR A 321 35.78 41.10 -12.83
CA THR A 321 35.77 42.56 -12.64
C THR A 321 34.59 43.36 -13.21
N HIS A 322 33.88 44.12 -12.36
CA HIS A 322 33.86 45.59 -12.43
C HIS A 322 33.22 46.17 -11.17
N HIS A 323 34.04 46.94 -10.46
CA HIS A 323 33.70 47.81 -9.35
C HIS A 323 32.85 48.97 -9.88
N SER A 324 31.71 49.27 -9.24
CA SER A 324 31.04 50.55 -9.43
C SER A 324 30.49 51.04 -8.09
N SER A 325 31.25 51.96 -7.52
CA SER A 325 30.96 52.73 -6.32
C SER A 325 30.06 53.89 -6.70
N HIS A 326 28.85 53.99 -6.15
CA HIS A 326 28.15 55.27 -6.05
C HIS A 326 27.44 55.39 -4.71
N SER A 327 27.97 56.35 -3.93
CA SER A 327 27.48 56.89 -2.68
C SER A 327 26.10 57.53 -2.84
N THR A 328 25.23 57.37 -1.85
CA THR A 328 24.29 58.44 -1.44
C THR A 328 23.76 58.19 -0.02
N PRO A 329 24.03 59.07 0.96
CA PRO A 329 23.40 59.02 2.27
C PRO A 329 22.20 59.98 2.30
N HIS A 330 21.02 59.51 2.67
CA HIS A 330 19.90 60.40 3.01
C HIS A 330 19.25 59.97 4.32
N LEU A 331 19.47 60.82 5.34
CA LEU A 331 18.81 60.80 6.65
C LEU A 331 17.37 61.33 6.53
N PRO A 332 16.42 60.85 7.35
CA PRO A 332 15.24 61.63 7.73
C PRO A 332 15.30 62.09 9.21
N PRO A 333 14.52 63.12 9.57
CA PRO A 333 14.70 63.91 10.80
C PRO A 333 14.09 63.26 12.05
N PRO A 334 14.45 63.77 13.26
CA PRO A 334 13.91 63.27 14.52
C PRO A 334 12.63 64.03 14.90
N GLY A 335 11.69 63.31 15.51
CA GLY A 335 10.72 63.91 16.43
C GLY A 335 9.26 63.81 15.99
N THR A 336 8.57 62.76 16.45
CA THR A 336 7.30 62.92 17.17
C THR A 336 6.97 61.63 17.92
N SER A 337 7.08 61.74 19.23
CA SER A 337 6.68 60.78 20.24
C SER A 337 5.16 60.56 20.24
N LEU A 338 4.72 59.31 20.07
CA LEU A 338 3.45 58.83 20.58
C LEU A 338 3.62 57.41 21.15
N PRO A 339 3.25 57.16 22.42
CA PRO A 339 3.23 55.83 23.01
C PRO A 339 1.87 55.19 22.71
N SER A 340 1.85 54.13 21.92
CA SER A 340 0.70 53.23 21.89
C SER A 340 1.17 51.79 21.78
N THR A 341 1.62 51.30 22.94
CA THR A 341 1.74 49.91 23.34
C THR A 341 0.41 49.19 23.08
N SER A 342 0.24 48.64 21.87
CA SER A 342 -0.65 47.51 21.64
C SER A 342 0.21 46.32 21.26
N HIS A 343 0.56 45.58 22.32
CA HIS A 343 1.26 44.31 22.27
C HIS A 343 0.31 43.27 21.67
N MET A 344 0.18 43.26 20.34
CA MET A 344 -0.39 42.11 19.65
C MET A 344 0.58 40.94 19.85
N PRO A 345 0.13 39.79 20.34
CA PRO A 345 0.97 38.61 20.45
C PRO A 345 1.47 38.23 19.05
N PRO A 346 2.73 37.77 18.89
CA PRO A 346 3.23 37.29 17.62
C PRO A 346 2.32 36.16 17.15
N HIS A 347 1.52 36.44 16.11
CA HIS A 347 0.67 35.43 15.49
C HIS A 347 1.58 34.25 15.10
N PRO A 348 1.25 33.01 15.52
CA PRO A 348 2.04 31.86 15.15
C PRO A 348 2.13 31.83 13.62
N HIS A 349 3.35 31.95 13.10
CA HIS A 349 3.64 31.75 11.69
C HIS A 349 3.13 30.37 11.33
N HIS A 350 1.95 30.32 10.70
CA HIS A 350 1.44 29.09 10.12
C HIS A 350 2.56 28.54 9.22
N PRO A 351 2.99 27.28 9.39
CA PRO A 351 3.95 26.68 8.50
C PRO A 351 3.46 26.92 7.07
N SER A 352 4.33 27.53 6.27
CA SER A 352 4.05 28.13 4.99
C SER A 352 3.10 27.28 4.14
N SER A 353 1.99 27.88 3.72
CA SER A 353 0.99 27.30 2.81
C SER A 353 1.60 26.64 1.57
N SER A 354 2.82 27.03 1.19
CA SER A 354 3.57 26.42 0.09
C SER A 354 3.85 24.93 0.29
N THR A 355 4.10 24.48 1.53
CA THR A 355 4.46 23.07 1.78
C THR A 355 3.24 22.16 1.62
N GLU A 356 2.10 22.59 2.17
CA GLU A 356 0.83 21.88 2.02
C GLU A 356 0.37 21.88 0.55
N ASP A 357 0.48 23.01 -0.15
CA ASP A 357 0.19 23.09 -1.59
C ASP A 357 1.06 22.14 -2.41
N ARG A 358 2.35 22.01 -2.05
CA ARG A 358 3.29 21.10 -2.71
C ARG A 358 2.88 19.64 -2.50
N MET A 359 2.50 19.28 -1.27
CA MET A 359 2.01 17.93 -0.96
C MET A 359 0.70 17.62 -1.68
N ARG A 360 -0.24 18.57 -1.72
CA ARG A 360 -1.52 18.42 -2.46
C ARG A 360 -1.29 18.23 -3.96
N LEU A 361 -0.38 19.00 -4.56
CA LEU A 361 -0.02 18.85 -5.97
C LEU A 361 0.70 17.52 -6.25
N ALA A 362 1.56 17.06 -5.35
CA ALA A 362 2.20 15.74 -5.48
C ALA A 362 1.14 14.61 -5.46
N ALA A 363 0.21 14.63 -4.51
CA ALA A 363 -0.87 13.66 -4.43
C ALA A 363 -1.78 13.71 -5.67
N ALA A 364 -2.14 14.91 -6.13
CA ALA A 364 -2.93 15.09 -7.35
C ALA A 364 -2.20 14.57 -8.61
N TRP A 365 -0.88 14.73 -8.67
CA TRP A 365 -0.05 14.17 -9.75
C TRP A 365 -0.06 12.64 -9.76
N THR A 366 0.13 12.01 -8.60
CA THR A 366 0.04 10.55 -8.47
C THR A 366 -1.35 10.04 -8.93
N ALA A 367 -2.43 10.71 -8.51
CA ALA A 367 -3.77 10.33 -8.91
C ALA A 367 -4.01 10.51 -10.43
N TYR A 368 -3.45 11.56 -11.04
CA TYR A 368 -3.47 11.79 -12.48
C TYR A 368 -2.77 10.64 -13.24
N GLU A 369 -1.55 10.26 -12.83
CA GLU A 369 -0.80 9.17 -13.44
C GLU A 369 -1.53 7.82 -13.29
N CYS A 370 -2.11 7.53 -12.12
CA CYS A 370 -2.90 6.31 -11.91
C CYS A 370 -4.11 6.23 -12.84
N ARG A 371 -4.88 7.33 -12.98
CA ARG A 371 -6.02 7.38 -13.91
C ARG A 371 -5.56 7.26 -15.36
N TRP A 372 -4.43 7.88 -15.72
CA TRP A 372 -3.87 7.78 -17.06
C TRP A 372 -3.42 6.35 -17.39
N ALA A 373 -2.76 5.67 -16.44
CA ALA A 373 -2.39 4.27 -16.58
C ALA A 373 -3.62 3.36 -16.75
N GLY A 374 -4.70 3.63 -16.02
CA GLY A 374 -5.98 2.93 -16.19
C GLY A 374 -6.58 3.12 -17.59
N LEU A 375 -6.48 4.31 -18.16
CA LEU A 375 -6.93 4.63 -19.52
C LEU A 375 -6.08 3.94 -20.61
N GLN A 376 -4.79 3.70 -20.33
CA GLN A 376 -3.85 3.05 -21.25
C GLN A 376 -3.83 1.53 -21.12
N ALA A 377 -4.38 0.98 -20.04
CA ALA A 377 -4.42 -0.46 -19.85
C ALA A 377 -5.14 -1.13 -21.03
N PRO A 378 -4.61 -2.25 -21.56
CA PRO A 378 -5.27 -2.98 -22.63
C PRO A 378 -6.68 -3.37 -22.18
N ILE A 379 -7.70 -2.83 -22.85
CA ILE A 379 -9.11 -3.01 -22.47
C ILE A 379 -9.40 -4.53 -22.46
N PRO A 380 -9.65 -5.17 -21.29
CA PRO A 380 -10.17 -6.54 -21.29
C PRO A 380 -11.57 -6.52 -21.92
N SER A 381 -11.93 -7.59 -22.63
CA SER A 381 -13.07 -7.69 -23.58
C SER A 381 -14.51 -7.50 -23.03
N ALA A 382 -14.71 -6.79 -21.92
CA ALA A 382 -16.01 -6.51 -21.28
C ALA A 382 -15.99 -5.12 -20.62
N PRO A 383 -17.16 -4.47 -20.42
CA PRO A 383 -17.28 -3.01 -20.50
C PRO A 383 -16.59 -2.30 -19.34
N THR A 384 -15.51 -1.57 -19.68
CA THR A 384 -15.01 -0.47 -18.86
C THR A 384 -16.14 0.55 -18.74
N THR A 385 -16.39 1.04 -17.52
CA THR A 385 -17.32 2.13 -17.27
C THR A 385 -17.12 3.22 -18.34
N PRO A 386 -18.17 3.66 -19.06
CA PRO A 386 -18.01 4.62 -20.13
C PRO A 386 -17.27 5.86 -19.64
N LEU A 387 -16.37 6.38 -20.46
CA LEU A 387 -15.58 7.55 -20.12
C LEU A 387 -16.54 8.77 -20.12
N THR A 388 -16.62 9.49 -19.01
CA THR A 388 -17.40 10.72 -18.85
C THR A 388 -16.44 11.88 -18.68
N PHE A 389 -16.92 13.11 -18.79
CA PHE A 389 -16.08 14.28 -18.57
C PHE A 389 -15.39 14.26 -17.19
N HIS A 390 -16.04 13.68 -16.18
CA HIS A 390 -15.55 13.62 -14.80
C HIS A 390 -14.53 12.52 -14.54
N ASN A 391 -14.39 11.51 -15.41
CA ASN A 391 -13.39 10.45 -15.22
C ASN A 391 -12.18 10.58 -16.17
N VAL A 392 -12.25 11.47 -17.17
CA VAL A 392 -11.08 11.86 -17.96
C VAL A 392 -10.00 12.45 -17.03
N PRO A 393 -8.76 11.95 -17.07
CA PRO A 393 -7.66 12.42 -16.23
C PRO A 393 -7.11 13.78 -16.65
N TRP A 394 -7.85 14.87 -16.44
CA TRP A 394 -7.40 16.22 -16.84
C TRP A 394 -6.12 16.66 -16.11
N PRO A 395 -5.21 17.43 -16.75
CA PRO A 395 -3.94 17.87 -16.16
C PRO A 395 -4.12 19.06 -15.21
N VAL A 396 -4.94 18.89 -14.17
CA VAL A 396 -5.26 19.89 -13.15
C VAL A 396 -5.28 19.24 -11.77
N GLY A 397 -4.99 20.03 -10.72
CA GLY A 397 -4.91 19.51 -9.35
C GLY A 397 -6.23 18.99 -8.77
N PHE A 398 -7.37 19.40 -9.33
CA PHE A 398 -8.71 18.95 -8.94
C PHE A 398 -9.53 18.70 -10.20
N GLN A 399 -10.33 17.63 -10.20
CA GLN A 399 -11.16 17.25 -11.32
C GLN A 399 -12.10 18.42 -11.70
N PRO A 400 -12.11 18.87 -12.96
CA PRO A 400 -12.99 19.94 -13.41
C PRO A 400 -14.43 19.43 -13.56
N ASP A 401 -15.41 20.25 -13.15
CA ASP A 401 -16.84 19.96 -13.36
C ASP A 401 -17.32 20.39 -14.75
N SER A 402 -16.59 21.32 -15.38
CA SER A 402 -16.88 21.81 -16.71
C SER A 402 -15.61 22.13 -17.49
N PRO A 403 -15.65 22.05 -18.83
CA PRO A 403 -14.51 22.42 -19.67
C PRO A 403 -14.03 23.86 -19.44
N ARG A 404 -14.92 24.78 -19.06
CA ARG A 404 -14.56 26.19 -18.79
C ARG A 404 -13.64 26.36 -17.59
N SER A 405 -13.60 25.38 -16.69
CA SER A 405 -12.73 25.40 -15.51
C SER A 405 -11.29 24.94 -15.81
N LEU A 406 -11.01 24.49 -17.04
CA LEU A 406 -9.68 24.16 -17.55
C LEU A 406 -8.97 25.46 -17.96
N THR A 407 -8.50 26.23 -16.98
CA THR A 407 -7.79 27.49 -17.26
C THR A 407 -6.29 27.26 -17.49
N PRO A 408 -5.63 28.13 -18.29
CA PRO A 408 -4.18 28.06 -18.51
C PRO A 408 -3.38 28.05 -17.21
N ASP A 409 -3.79 28.84 -16.21
CA ASP A 409 -3.10 28.94 -14.92
C ASP A 409 -3.16 27.64 -14.12
N ARG A 410 -4.32 26.94 -14.12
CA ARG A 410 -4.46 25.66 -13.41
C ARG A 410 -3.61 24.58 -14.08
N ILE A 411 -3.61 24.53 -15.40
CA ILE A 411 -2.80 23.58 -16.18
C ILE A 411 -1.31 23.88 -16.01
N LYS A 412 -0.90 25.16 -16.08
CA LYS A 412 0.47 25.62 -15.85
C LYS A 412 0.96 25.25 -14.44
N LYS A 413 0.17 25.60 -13.41
CA LYS A 413 0.48 25.29 -12.00
C LYS A 413 0.63 23.79 -11.80
N PHE A 414 -0.22 22.99 -12.44
CA PHE A 414 -0.15 21.53 -12.34
C PHE A 414 1.06 20.96 -13.08
N ILE A 415 1.19 21.15 -14.40
CA ILE A 415 2.23 20.53 -15.24
C ILE A 415 3.64 21.01 -14.91
N LEU A 416 3.81 22.28 -14.51
CA LEU A 416 5.13 22.86 -14.24
C LEU A 416 5.56 22.78 -12.76
N SER A 417 4.70 22.26 -11.87
CA SER A 417 5.00 22.09 -10.45
C SER A 417 6.31 21.33 -10.23
N SER A 418 7.19 21.83 -9.35
CA SER A 418 8.43 21.12 -8.98
C SER A 418 8.20 19.87 -8.12
N SER A 419 6.95 19.62 -7.72
CA SER A 419 6.55 18.50 -6.87
C SER A 419 6.57 17.15 -7.59
N HIS A 420 6.63 17.16 -8.92
CA HIS A 420 6.66 15.95 -9.74
C HIS A 420 7.67 16.06 -10.86
N SER A 421 8.15 14.90 -11.33
CA SER A 421 9.13 14.79 -12.41
C SER A 421 10.32 15.76 -12.28
N PRO A 422 11.00 15.84 -11.11
CA PRO A 422 12.06 16.82 -10.88
C PRO A 422 13.26 16.67 -11.83
N HIS A 423 13.39 15.50 -12.45
CA HIS A 423 14.45 15.18 -13.41
C HIS A 423 14.15 15.65 -14.85
N ARG A 424 12.96 16.19 -15.13
CA ARG A 424 12.58 16.69 -16.46
C ARG A 424 12.49 18.20 -16.47
N SER A 425 13.06 18.82 -17.50
CA SER A 425 12.93 20.26 -17.69
C SER A 425 11.46 20.67 -17.90
N PRO A 426 11.06 21.90 -17.56
CA PRO A 426 9.72 22.43 -17.85
C PRO A 426 9.30 22.22 -19.32
N LYS A 427 10.22 22.43 -20.26
CA LYS A 427 10.00 22.28 -21.70
C LYS A 427 9.73 20.82 -22.10
N GLU A 428 10.47 19.87 -21.53
CA GLU A 428 10.22 18.43 -21.76
C GLU A 428 8.88 18.00 -21.20
N ARG A 429 8.50 18.46 -20.00
CA ARG A 429 7.20 18.16 -19.39
C ARG A 429 6.04 18.65 -20.26
N LEU A 430 6.15 19.87 -20.80
CA LEU A 430 5.17 20.43 -21.74
C LEU A 430 5.10 19.62 -23.06
N LYS A 431 6.24 19.24 -23.64
CA LYS A 431 6.26 18.41 -24.86
C LYS A 431 5.63 17.04 -24.64
N SER A 432 5.95 16.37 -23.53
CA SER A 432 5.35 15.08 -23.17
C SER A 432 3.84 15.21 -22.97
N ALA A 433 3.37 16.22 -22.24
CA ALA A 433 1.95 16.46 -22.05
C ALA A 433 1.26 16.78 -23.38
N LEU A 434 1.83 17.64 -24.22
CA LEU A 434 1.26 18.00 -25.51
C LEU A 434 1.12 16.80 -26.44
N SER A 435 2.07 15.85 -26.39
CA SER A 435 1.99 14.61 -27.17
C SER A 435 0.83 13.70 -26.73
N LEU A 436 0.45 13.71 -25.45
CA LEU A 436 -0.67 12.93 -24.92
C LEU A 436 -2.03 13.58 -25.24
N TRP A 437 -2.07 14.92 -25.24
CA TRP A 437 -3.28 15.72 -25.39
C TRP A 437 -3.52 16.24 -26.81
N ARG A 438 -2.92 15.63 -27.84
CA ARG A 438 -3.22 15.99 -29.23
C ARG A 438 -4.67 15.63 -29.57
N PRO A 439 -5.50 16.58 -30.06
CA PRO A 439 -6.91 16.30 -30.36
C PRO A 439 -7.10 15.07 -31.26
N ASP A 440 -6.40 15.02 -32.40
CA ASP A 440 -6.52 13.90 -33.36
C ASP A 440 -6.23 12.53 -32.72
N GLN A 441 -5.08 12.42 -32.04
CA GLN A 441 -4.66 11.15 -31.43
C GLN A 441 -5.52 10.75 -30.24
N TRP A 442 -6.04 11.75 -29.51
CA TRP A 442 -6.91 11.51 -28.39
C TRP A 442 -8.28 11.01 -28.87
N GLU A 443 -8.83 11.66 -29.89
CA GLU A 443 -10.10 11.27 -30.49
C GLU A 443 -10.06 9.86 -31.07
N ASP A 444 -9.05 9.55 -31.88
CA ASP A 444 -8.90 8.23 -32.50
C ASP A 444 -8.87 7.08 -31.48
N LYS A 445 -8.26 7.32 -30.32
CA LYS A 445 -8.05 6.29 -29.30
C LYS A 445 -9.20 6.14 -28.32
N TRP A 446 -9.77 7.25 -27.85
CA TRP A 446 -10.61 7.23 -26.65
C TRP A 446 -12.03 7.75 -26.87
N ILE A 447 -12.34 8.48 -27.95
CA ILE A 447 -13.67 9.10 -28.13
C ILE A 447 -14.81 8.06 -28.21
N ASN A 448 -14.53 6.88 -28.74
CA ASN A 448 -15.50 5.80 -28.87
C ASN A 448 -15.86 5.18 -27.51
N SER A 449 -14.94 5.27 -26.54
CA SER A 449 -15.16 4.85 -25.15
C SER A 449 -15.86 5.92 -24.31
N VAL A 450 -15.98 7.16 -24.82
CA VAL A 450 -16.68 8.26 -24.15
C VAL A 450 -18.18 8.11 -24.31
N GLU A 451 -18.90 8.33 -23.20
CA GLU A 451 -20.36 8.39 -23.16
C GLU A 451 -20.87 9.38 -24.22
N PRO A 452 -21.83 8.99 -25.09
CA PRO A 452 -22.28 9.84 -26.19
C PRO A 452 -22.72 11.25 -25.77
N SER A 453 -23.33 11.38 -24.59
CA SER A 453 -23.79 12.64 -23.98
C SER A 453 -22.65 13.61 -23.64
N ASP A 454 -21.45 13.09 -23.37
CA ASP A 454 -20.29 13.87 -22.91
C ASP A 454 -19.22 14.07 -24.00
N ARG A 455 -19.36 13.44 -25.18
CA ARG A 455 -18.36 13.51 -26.26
C ARG A 455 -17.99 14.94 -26.65
N ASP A 456 -18.97 15.81 -26.82
CA ASP A 456 -18.70 17.21 -27.22
C ASP A 456 -18.01 18.00 -26.11
N ARG A 457 -18.39 17.77 -24.85
CA ARG A 457 -17.73 18.38 -23.69
C ARG A 457 -16.28 17.94 -23.57
N VAL A 458 -16.01 16.65 -23.78
CA VAL A 458 -14.66 16.08 -23.74
C VAL A 458 -13.81 16.58 -24.90
N ARG A 459 -14.31 16.58 -26.14
CA ARG A 459 -13.61 17.17 -27.30
C ARG A 459 -13.23 18.62 -27.06
N TYR A 460 -14.19 19.41 -26.57
CA TYR A 460 -13.93 20.82 -26.26
C TYR A 460 -12.86 20.96 -25.15
N GLY A 461 -12.94 20.15 -24.08
CA GLY A 461 -11.91 20.12 -23.03
C GLY A 461 -10.52 19.74 -23.53
N VAL A 462 -10.41 18.71 -24.38
CA VAL A 462 -9.14 18.28 -25.00
C VAL A 462 -8.54 19.40 -25.83
N ASN A 463 -9.35 20.08 -26.64
CA ASN A 463 -8.91 21.22 -27.44
C ASN A 463 -8.39 22.38 -26.57
N VAL A 464 -9.09 22.72 -25.49
CA VAL A 464 -8.66 23.75 -24.53
C VAL A 464 -7.31 23.38 -23.90
N VAL A 465 -7.14 22.14 -23.46
CA VAL A 465 -5.86 21.67 -22.89
C VAL A 465 -4.73 21.73 -23.92
N ALA A 466 -4.95 21.24 -25.13
CA ALA A 466 -3.97 21.26 -26.21
C ALA A 466 -3.52 22.69 -26.55
N GLN A 467 -4.48 23.63 -26.62
CA GLN A 467 -4.20 25.05 -26.85
C GLN A 467 -3.36 25.65 -25.71
N CYS A 468 -3.76 25.42 -24.45
CA CYS A 468 -3.03 25.90 -23.28
C CYS A 468 -1.59 25.38 -23.26
N LEU A 469 -1.39 24.07 -23.50
CA LEU A 469 -0.06 23.47 -23.54
C LEU A 469 0.80 24.03 -24.67
N SER A 470 0.21 24.33 -25.82
CA SER A 470 0.91 24.93 -26.97
C SER A 470 1.36 26.37 -26.67
N GLU A 471 0.50 27.17 -26.02
CA GLU A 471 0.83 28.53 -25.59
C GLU A 471 1.94 28.53 -24.53
N LEU A 472 1.84 27.64 -23.53
CA LEU A 472 2.88 27.48 -22.49
C LEU A 472 4.22 27.03 -23.08
N LEU A 473 4.23 26.16 -24.10
CA LEU A 473 5.44 25.72 -24.77
C LEU A 473 6.10 26.86 -25.57
N LYS A 474 5.29 27.72 -26.20
CA LYS A 474 5.77 28.96 -26.86
C LYS A 474 6.36 29.93 -25.84
N GLU A 475 5.71 30.13 -24.68
CA GLU A 475 6.22 30.98 -23.60
C GLU A 475 7.56 30.45 -23.05
N ALA A 476 7.64 29.14 -22.79
CA ALA A 476 8.87 28.51 -22.28
C ALA A 476 10.04 28.63 -23.28
N SER A 477 9.76 28.55 -24.58
CA SER A 477 10.79 28.65 -25.63
C SER A 477 11.28 30.08 -25.88
N ARG A 478 10.59 31.11 -25.36
CA ARG A 478 11.05 32.51 -25.42
C ARG A 478 11.97 32.90 -24.25
N LYS A 479 11.97 32.09 -23.18
CA LYS A 479 12.76 32.32 -21.96
C LYS A 479 14.13 31.63 -21.98
N ASP A 480 14.29 30.66 -22.88
CA ASP A 480 15.58 30.05 -23.24
C ASP A 480 16.26 30.91 -24.31
#